data_AF-A0A430BAA2-F1
#
_entry.id   AF-A0A430BAA2-F1
#
_cell.length_a   1.000
_cell.length_b   1.000
_cell.length_c   1.000
_cell.angle_alpha   90.00
_cell.angle_beta   90.00
_cell.angle_gamma   90.00
#
_symmetry.space_group_name_H-M   'P 1'
#
loop_
_entity.id
_entity.type
_entity.pdbx_description
1 polymer ?
#
loop_
_entity_poly.entity_id
_entity_poly.type
_entity_poly.pdbx_seq_one_letter_code
_entity_poly.pdbx_strand_id
1 'polypeptide(L)' 'MKDARAKIEAWQRDSNESRPHTSLGWLTPVGYAAGAAKTATK' A
#
# COMPACT_ATOMS: atom_id res chain seq x y z
N MET A 1 22.42 13.19 2.80
CA MET A 1 21.05 13.77 2.90
C MET A 1 20.06 13.24 1.86
N LYS A 2 20.50 12.62 0.75
CA LYS A 2 19.61 11.99 -0.24
C LYS A 2 19.19 10.56 0.15
N ASP A 3 20.02 9.88 0.93
CA ASP A 3 19.84 8.47 1.31
C ASP A 3 18.66 8.24 2.25
N ALA A 4 18.38 9.18 3.16
CA ALA A 4 17.29 9.04 4.12
C ALA A 4 15.92 9.09 3.41
N ARG A 5 15.75 10.05 2.48
CA ARG A 5 14.51 10.16 1.69
C ARG A 5 14.32 8.94 0.79
N ALA A 6 15.38 8.52 0.09
CA ALA A 6 15.35 7.34 -0.76
C ALA A 6 14.97 6.05 0.01
N LYS A 7 15.48 5.87 1.23
CA LYS A 7 15.11 4.74 2.10
C LYS A 7 13.65 4.80 2.53
N ILE A 8 13.15 6.00 2.87
CA ILE A 8 11.75 6.18 3.25
C ILE A 8 10.82 5.92 2.07
N GLU A 9 11.14 6.42 0.87
CA GLU A 9 10.36 6.17 -0.33
C GLU A 9 10.36 4.69 -0.72
N ALA A 10 11.52 4.02 -0.63
CA ALA A 10 11.61 2.59 -0.86
C ALA A 10 10.75 1.80 0.13
N TRP A 11 10.80 2.16 1.42
CA TRP A 11 9.99 1.51 2.45
C TRP A 11 8.49 1.78 2.27
N GLN A 12 8.12 2.99 1.85
CA GLN A 12 6.73 3.35 1.58
C GLN A 12 6.16 2.54 0.41
N ARG A 13 6.93 2.38 -0.67
CA ARG A 13 6.53 1.52 -1.80
C ARG A 13 6.37 0.07 -1.38
N ASP A 14 7.36 -0.51 -0.70
CA ASP A 14 7.30 -1.91 -0.26
C ASP A 14 6.10 -2.17 0.67
N SER A 15 5.85 -1.27 1.62
CA SER A 15 4.74 -1.41 2.58
C SER A 15 3.36 -1.26 1.93
N ASN A 16 3.25 -0.42 0.90
CA ASN A 16 1.98 -0.14 0.22
C ASN A 16 1.68 -1.09 -0.96
N GLU A 17 2.71 -1.59 -1.63
CA GLU A 17 2.58 -2.36 -2.86
C GLU A 17 2.83 -3.87 -2.65
N SER A 18 3.75 -4.24 -1.76
CA SER A 18 4.24 -5.63 -1.64
C SER A 18 3.76 -6.35 -0.39
N ARG A 19 3.57 -5.62 0.72
CA ARG A 19 3.26 -6.23 2.02
C ARG A 19 1.75 -6.39 2.22
N PRO A 20 1.22 -7.62 2.36
CA PRO A 20 -0.17 -7.83 2.73
C PRO A 20 -0.38 -7.53 4.22
N HIS A 21 -1.51 -6.90 4.56
CA HIS A 21 -1.86 -6.54 5.93
C HIS A 21 -3.08 -7.32 6.40
N THR A 22 -3.00 -7.91 7.59
CA THR A 22 -4.11 -8.70 8.18
C THR A 22 -5.36 -7.87 8.39
N SER A 23 -5.21 -6.59 8.78
CA SER A 23 -6.33 -5.64 8.92
C SER A 23 -7.05 -5.31 7.61
N LEU A 24 -6.39 -5.53 6.47
CA LEU A 24 -6.98 -5.36 5.13
C LEU A 24 -7.43 -6.70 4.52
N GLY A 25 -7.54 -7.75 5.34
CA GLY A 25 -7.93 -9.09 4.87
C GLY A 25 -6.85 -9.78 4.04
N TRP A 26 -5.57 -9.59 4.41
CA TRP A 26 -4.39 -10.09 3.68
C TRP A 26 -4.16 -9.43 2.31
N LEU A 27 -4.77 -8.26 2.09
CA LEU A 27 -4.52 -7.44 0.90
C LEU A 27 -3.43 -6.39 1.18
N THR A 28 -2.77 -5.96 0.11
CA THR A 28 -1.91 -4.77 0.16
C THR A 28 -2.79 -3.52 0.19
N PRO A 29 -2.31 -2.36 0.70
CA PRO A 29 -3.08 -1.12 0.71
C PRO A 29 -3.56 -0.72 -0.69
N VAL A 30 -2.73 -0.91 -1.72
CA VAL A 30 -3.11 -0.70 -3.13
C VAL A 30 -4.19 -1.68 -3.57
N GLY A 31 -4.06 -2.98 -3.25
CA GLY A 31 -5.07 -3.99 -3.58
C GLY A 31 -6.42 -3.72 -2.91
N TYR A 32 -6.39 -3.28 -1.65
CA TYR A 32 -7.58 -2.89 -0.91
C TYR A 32 -8.24 -1.63 -1.51
N ALA A 33 -7.47 -0.58 -1.81
CA ALA A 33 -7.99 0.64 -2.44
C ALA A 33 -8.62 0.35 -3.82
N ALA A 34 -7.99 -0.52 -4.61
CA ALA A 34 -8.52 -0.96 -5.90
C ALA A 34 -9.84 -1.75 -5.75
N GLY A 35 -10.04 -2.49 -4.65
CA GLY A 35 -11.31 -3.13 -4.31
C GLY A 35 -12.36 -2.14 -3.80
N ALA A 36 -11.97 -1.22 -2.92
CA ALA A 36 -12.85 -0.21 -2.32
C ALA A 36 -13.40 0.80 -3.36
N ALA A 37 -12.60 1.16 -4.36
CA ALA A 37 -13.07 1.99 -5.48
C ALA A 37 -14.21 1.32 -6.27
N LYS A 38 -14.21 -0.02 -6.36
CA LYS A 38 -15.29 -0.77 -7.01
C LYS A 38 -16.58 -0.78 -6.20
N THR A 39 -16.49 -0.67 -4.88
CA THR A 39 -17.65 -0.61 -3.99
C THR A 39 -18.23 0.80 -3.85
N ALA A 40 -17.41 1.85 -4.05
CA ALA A 40 -17.84 3.26 -3.91
C ALA A 40 -18.64 3.79 -5.12
N THR A 41 -18.76 3.01 -6.20
CA THR A 41 -19.54 3.38 -7.42
C THR A 41 -20.91 2.65 -7.47
N LYS A 42 -21.39 2.10 -6.35
CA LYS A 42 -22.71 1.45 -6.27
C LYS A 42 -23.71 2.30 -5.52
#